data_AF-A0A1Q7QLU0-F1
#
_entry.id   AF-A0A1Q7QLU0-F1
#
_cell.length_a   1.000
_cell.length_b   1.000
_cell.length_c   1.000
_cell.angle_alpha   90.00
_cell.angle_beta   90.00
_cell.angle_gamma   90.00
#
_symmetry.space_group_name_H-M   'P 1'
#
loop_
_entity.id
_entity.type
_entity.pdbx_description
1 polymer ?
#
loop_
_entity_poly.entity_id
_entity_poly.type
_entity_poly.pdbx_seq_one_letter_code
_entity_poly.pdbx_strand_id
1 'polypeptide(L)'
;MQYAVAGWYAISAVYTMTLPFWMGGMMSTIMTQSFRRQEQLNPNVTPPPPEFIQAMTTFMNGVLWVSTLVGVAICALFIVGALKRWRWAFYVVLVLLGLGSITAPLNLINIVDSRAYDAAVGFSLPTGLYVTSLILWIPGAALFVWMLVAAIKRGPWAMTRVS
;
A
#
# COMPACT_ATOMS: atom_id res chain seq x y z
N MET A 1 22.95 1.70 3.10
CA MET A 1 22.06 0.80 2.33
C MET A 1 21.24 -0.12 3.22
N GLN A 2 21.83 -1.08 3.95
CA GLN A 2 21.07 -2.03 4.80
C GLN A 2 20.19 -1.32 5.84
N TYR A 3 20.77 -0.37 6.59
CA TYR A 3 20.02 0.48 7.53
C TYR A 3 18.97 1.37 6.86
N ALA A 4 19.20 1.79 5.60
CA ALA A 4 18.26 2.62 4.87
C ALA A 4 17.04 1.81 4.41
N VAL A 5 17.26 0.57 3.95
CA VAL A 5 16.19 -0.39 3.65
C VAL A 5 15.43 -0.77 4.92
N ALA A 6 16.14 -1.02 6.02
CA ALA A 6 15.51 -1.31 7.31
C ALA A 6 14.64 -0.12 7.80
N GLY A 7 15.15 1.10 7.71
CA GLY A 7 14.40 2.32 8.03
C GLY A 7 13.18 2.51 7.12
N TRP A 8 13.32 2.25 5.83
CA TRP A 8 12.22 2.32 4.87
C TRP A 8 11.08 1.35 5.19
N TYR A 9 11.42 0.09 5.49
CA TYR A 9 10.42 -0.91 5.88
C TYR A 9 9.86 -0.67 7.29
N ALA A 10 10.60 -0.01 8.18
CA ALA A 10 10.06 0.42 9.46
C ALA A 10 9.00 1.52 9.29
N ILE A 11 9.28 2.53 8.46
CA ILE A 11 8.29 3.57 8.09
C ILE A 11 7.08 2.94 7.40
N SER A 12 7.33 1.99 6.49
CA SER A 12 6.26 1.26 5.79
C SER A 12 5.39 0.47 6.76
N ALA A 13 5.97 -0.19 7.76
CA ALA A 13 5.22 -0.89 8.80
C ALA A 13 4.32 0.07 9.58
N VAL A 14 4.85 1.22 10.01
CA VAL A 14 4.06 2.26 10.70
C VAL A 14 2.92 2.74 9.80
N TYR A 15 3.20 3.03 8.52
CA TYR A 15 2.17 3.42 7.57
C TYR A 15 1.08 2.35 7.42
N THR A 16 1.44 1.07 7.25
CA THR A 16 0.45 -0.02 7.17
C THR A 16 -0.39 -0.17 8.43
N MET A 17 0.16 0.15 9.60
CA MET A 17 -0.59 0.16 10.87
C MET A 17 -1.57 1.32 10.95
N THR A 18 -1.33 2.43 10.24
CA THR A 18 -2.29 3.53 10.18
C THR A 18 -3.48 3.25 9.27
N LEU A 19 -3.32 2.38 8.25
CA LEU A 19 -4.35 2.14 7.22
C LEU A 19 -5.72 1.72 7.79
N PRO A 20 -5.84 0.80 8.77
CA PRO A 20 -7.14 0.43 9.35
C PRO A 20 -7.87 1.60 10.01
N PHE A 21 -7.13 2.56 10.59
CA PHE A 21 -7.72 3.73 11.23
C PHE A 21 -8.31 4.71 10.21
N TRP A 22 -7.62 4.91 9.09
CA TRP A 22 -8.13 5.76 8.00
C TRP A 22 -9.26 5.08 7.20
N MET A 23 -9.11 3.79 6.90
CA MET A 23 -10.02 3.06 6.02
C MET A 23 -11.22 2.46 6.75
N GLY A 24 -11.13 2.13 8.04
CA GLY A 24 -12.20 1.49 8.79
C GLY A 24 -13.48 2.34 8.84
N GLY A 25 -13.35 3.65 9.08
CA GLY A 25 -14.49 4.57 9.04
C GLY A 25 -15.04 4.76 7.62
N MET A 26 -14.16 4.88 6.62
CA MET A 26 -14.56 5.09 5.23
C MET A 26 -15.28 3.88 4.62
N MET A 27 -14.87 2.66 4.99
CA MET A 27 -15.52 1.43 4.53
C MET A 27 -17.02 1.46 4.86
N SER A 28 -17.37 1.92 6.07
CA SER A 28 -18.77 2.03 6.50
C SER A 28 -19.57 3.07 5.70
N THR A 29 -18.95 4.21 5.41
CA THR A 29 -19.56 5.29 4.60
C THR A 29 -19.76 4.86 3.15
N ILE A 30 -18.77 4.18 2.56
CA ILE A 30 -18.84 3.69 1.18
C ILE A 30 -19.89 2.59 1.09
N MET A 31 -19.94 1.67 2.06
CA MET A 31 -20.91 0.58 2.08
C MET A 31 -22.34 1.13 2.14
N THR A 32 -22.62 2.05 3.07
CA THR A 32 -23.93 2.69 3.18
C THR A 32 -24.31 3.49 1.93
N GLN A 33 -23.35 4.17 1.29
CA GLN A 33 -23.59 4.87 0.04
C GLN A 33 -23.83 3.91 -1.14
N SER A 34 -23.16 2.76 -1.17
CA SER A 34 -23.37 1.72 -2.19
C SER A 34 -24.75 1.08 -2.08
N PHE A 35 -25.23 0.81 -0.85
CA PHE A 35 -26.59 0.34 -0.62
C PHE A 35 -27.64 1.37 -1.05
N ARG A 36 -27.45 2.65 -0.74
CA ARG A 36 -28.34 3.73 -1.22
C ARG A 36 -28.41 3.80 -2.75
N ARG A 37 -27.29 3.58 -3.46
CA ARG A 37 -27.30 3.50 -4.93
C ARG A 37 -28.04 2.26 -5.43
N GLN A 38 -27.90 1.12 -4.75
CA GLN A 38 -28.63 -0.09 -5.11
C GLN A 38 -30.14 0.05 -4.88
N GLU A 39 -30.57 0.71 -3.79
CA GLU A 39 -31.97 1.04 -3.53
C GLU A 39 -32.55 1.98 -4.61
N GLN A 40 -31.77 2.97 -5.07
CA GLN A 40 -32.17 3.85 -6.17
C GLN A 40 -32.31 3.12 -7.51
N LEU A 41 -31.48 2.12 -7.77
CA LEU A 41 -31.50 1.34 -9.01
C LEU A 41 -32.54 0.20 -8.98
N ASN A 42 -32.89 -0.31 -7.81
CA ASN A 42 -33.85 -1.40 -7.61
C ASN A 42 -34.82 -1.11 -6.45
N PRO A 43 -35.79 -0.21 -6.65
CA PRO A 43 -36.71 0.23 -5.59
C PRO A 43 -37.68 -0.85 -5.09
N ASN A 44 -37.77 -2.01 -5.77
CA ASN A 44 -38.65 -3.11 -5.40
C ASN A 44 -38.02 -4.14 -4.45
N VAL A 45 -36.73 -3.99 -4.13
CA VAL A 45 -36.01 -4.94 -3.27
C VAL A 45 -36.01 -4.42 -1.84
N THR A 46 -36.41 -5.27 -0.89
CA THR A 46 -36.43 -4.92 0.52
C THR A 46 -35.01 -4.61 0.99
N PRO A 47 -34.76 -3.46 1.66
CA PRO A 47 -33.43 -3.11 2.11
C PRO A 47 -32.87 -4.17 3.08
N PRO A 48 -31.57 -4.45 3.04
CA PRO A 48 -30.97 -5.47 3.89
C PRO A 48 -31.12 -5.08 5.38
N PRO A 49 -31.33 -6.07 6.27
CA PRO A 49 -31.47 -5.82 7.71
C PRO A 49 -30.25 -5.06 8.27
N PRO A 50 -30.43 -4.13 9.23
CA PRO A 50 -29.31 -3.40 9.84
C PRO A 50 -28.23 -4.32 10.43
N GLU A 51 -28.64 -5.47 10.98
CA GLU A 51 -27.74 -6.49 11.52
C GLU A 51 -26.82 -7.09 10.44
N PHE A 52 -27.33 -7.27 9.22
CA PHE A 52 -26.54 -7.78 8.10
C PHE A 52 -25.46 -6.78 7.66
N ILE A 53 -25.80 -5.48 7.62
CA ILE A 53 -24.86 -4.40 7.31
C ILE A 53 -23.76 -4.32 8.39
N GLN A 54 -24.12 -4.46 9.66
CA GLN A 54 -23.15 -4.49 10.76
C GLN A 54 -22.22 -5.71 10.70
N ALA A 55 -22.75 -6.89 10.37
CA ALA A 55 -21.96 -8.11 10.20
C ALA A 55 -20.94 -7.96 9.05
N MET A 56 -21.37 -7.45 7.88
CA MET A 56 -20.48 -7.20 6.75
C MET A 56 -19.40 -6.16 7.08
N THR A 57 -19.77 -5.06 7.76
CA THR A 57 -18.83 -4.01 8.14
C THR A 57 -17.78 -4.53 9.12
N THR A 58 -18.20 -5.32 10.10
CA THR A 58 -17.30 -5.97 11.07
C THR A 58 -16.35 -6.95 10.38
N PHE A 59 -16.86 -7.77 9.46
CA PHE A 59 -16.05 -8.71 8.69
C PHE A 59 -15.00 -7.98 7.84
N MET A 60 -15.39 -6.95 7.09
CA MET A 60 -14.46 -6.16 6.27
C MET A 60 -13.39 -5.46 7.11
N ASN A 61 -13.76 -4.92 8.27
CA ASN A 61 -12.81 -4.35 9.21
C ASN A 61 -11.84 -5.42 9.76
N GLY A 62 -12.35 -6.61 10.08
CA GLY A 62 -11.51 -7.75 10.45
C GLY A 62 -10.49 -8.12 9.38
N VAL A 63 -10.90 -8.18 8.10
CA VAL A 63 -10.00 -8.43 6.97
C VAL A 63 -8.93 -7.35 6.83
N LEU A 64 -9.29 -6.08 7.04
CA LEU A 64 -8.33 -4.97 7.02
C LEU A 64 -7.26 -5.14 8.10
N TRP A 65 -7.65 -5.49 9.34
CA TRP A 65 -6.70 -5.73 10.42
C TRP A 65 -5.78 -6.92 10.15
N VAL A 66 -6.33 -8.04 9.66
CA VAL A 66 -5.52 -9.21 9.27
C VAL A 66 -4.50 -8.83 8.20
N SER A 67 -4.93 -8.08 7.18
CA SER A 67 -4.06 -7.60 6.11
C SER A 67 -2.94 -6.70 6.63
N THR A 68 -3.24 -5.82 7.59
CA THR A 68 -2.24 -4.99 8.26
C THR A 68 -1.22 -5.83 9.04
N LEU A 69 -1.66 -6.84 9.79
CA LEU A 69 -0.74 -7.72 10.52
C LEU A 69 0.19 -8.48 9.58
N VAL A 70 -0.34 -9.00 8.46
CA VAL A 70 0.47 -9.65 7.42
C VAL A 70 1.45 -8.66 6.80
N GLY A 71 1.02 -7.43 6.50
CA GLY A 71 1.89 -6.37 5.97
C GLY A 71 3.05 -6.03 6.90
N VAL A 72 2.78 -5.91 8.21
CA VAL A 72 3.81 -5.67 9.23
C VAL A 72 4.79 -6.84 9.32
N ALA A 73 4.30 -8.08 9.27
CA ALA A 73 5.15 -9.27 9.28
C ALA A 73 6.09 -9.32 8.06
N ILE A 74 5.59 -8.97 6.88
CA ILE A 74 6.40 -8.86 5.66
C ILE A 74 7.47 -7.77 5.81
N CYS A 75 7.11 -6.61 6.38
CA CYS A 75 8.08 -5.55 6.65
C CYS A 75 9.18 -6.02 7.60
N ALA A 76 8.83 -6.71 8.68
CA ALA A 76 9.78 -7.28 9.62
C ALA A 76 10.72 -8.28 8.93
N LEU A 77 10.19 -9.13 8.06
CA LEU A 77 10.97 -10.08 7.26
C LEU A 77 12.01 -9.36 6.38
N PHE A 78 11.65 -8.26 5.72
CA PHE A 78 12.61 -7.50 4.90
C PHE A 78 13.61 -6.70 5.73
N ILE A 79 13.24 -6.22 6.92
CA ILE A 79 14.19 -5.62 7.87
C ILE A 79 15.24 -6.66 8.27
N VAL A 80 14.81 -7.85 8.70
CA VAL A 80 15.72 -8.95 9.08
C VAL A 80 16.55 -9.39 7.87
N GLY A 81 15.93 -9.55 6.70
CA GLY A 81 16.60 -9.91 5.46
C GLY A 81 17.66 -8.89 5.02
N ALA A 82 17.39 -7.60 5.22
CA ALA A 82 18.35 -6.54 4.95
C ALA A 82 19.53 -6.56 5.93
N LEU A 83 19.27 -6.72 7.24
CA LEU A 83 20.30 -6.76 8.27
C LEU A 83 21.17 -8.02 8.16
N LYS A 84 20.57 -9.18 7.87
CA LYS A 84 21.27 -10.45 7.61
C LYS A 84 21.81 -10.58 6.18
N ARG A 85 21.64 -9.56 5.34
CA ARG A 85 22.16 -9.50 3.96
C ARG A 85 21.72 -10.68 3.08
N TRP A 86 20.47 -11.12 3.20
CA TRP A 86 19.93 -12.21 2.40
C TRP A 86 19.86 -11.82 0.92
N ARG A 87 20.50 -12.61 0.05
CA ARG A 87 20.59 -12.31 -1.39
C ARG A 87 19.21 -12.27 -2.06
N TRP A 88 18.31 -13.19 -1.73
CA TRP A 88 16.96 -13.21 -2.28
C TRP A 88 16.16 -11.97 -1.86
N ALA A 89 16.27 -11.56 -0.59
CA ALA A 89 15.58 -10.38 -0.07
C ALA A 89 16.00 -9.10 -0.81
N PHE A 90 17.28 -9.00 -1.22
CA PHE A 90 17.75 -7.89 -2.04
C PHE A 90 16.95 -7.73 -3.33
N TYR A 91 16.80 -8.81 -4.10
CA TYR A 91 16.12 -8.78 -5.38
C TYR A 91 14.62 -8.55 -5.22
N VAL A 92 14.00 -9.14 -4.20
CA VAL A 92 12.58 -8.91 -3.92
C VAL A 92 12.33 -7.44 -3.57
N VAL A 93 13.14 -6.85 -2.69
CA VAL A 93 13.03 -5.42 -2.35
C VAL A 93 13.26 -4.54 -3.58
N LEU A 94 14.24 -4.88 -4.43
CA LEU A 94 14.50 -4.15 -5.68
C LEU A 94 13.28 -4.16 -6.60
N VAL A 95 12.66 -5.32 -6.81
CA VAL A 95 11.47 -5.47 -7.65
C VAL A 95 10.28 -4.72 -7.05
N LEU A 96 10.05 -4.83 -5.74
CA LEU A 96 8.95 -4.13 -5.06
C LEU A 96 9.10 -2.61 -5.15
N LEU A 97 10.31 -2.08 -4.94
CA LEU A 97 10.60 -0.66 -5.10
C LEU A 97 10.46 -0.22 -6.57
N GLY A 98 10.87 -1.06 -7.52
CA GLY A 98 10.69 -0.82 -8.95
C GLY A 98 9.22 -0.73 -9.36
N LEU A 99 8.39 -1.68 -8.92
CA LEU A 99 6.95 -1.65 -9.16
C LEU A 99 6.30 -0.42 -8.51
N GLY A 100 6.67 -0.10 -7.27
CA GLY A 100 6.22 1.12 -6.60
C GLY A 100 6.61 2.39 -7.37
N SER A 101 7.80 2.40 -7.98
CA SER A 101 8.27 3.56 -8.76
C SER A 101 7.41 3.84 -10.00
N ILE A 102 6.89 2.80 -10.65
CA ILE A 102 6.03 2.89 -11.85
C ILE A 102 4.63 3.41 -11.52
N THR A 103 4.14 3.18 -10.30
CA THR A 103 2.79 3.62 -9.90
C THR A 103 2.67 5.12 -9.61
N ALA A 104 3.78 5.84 -9.42
CA ALA A 104 3.71 7.26 -9.04
C ALA A 104 3.39 8.24 -10.17
N PRO A 105 3.86 8.06 -11.42
CA PRO A 105 3.33 8.83 -12.56
C PRO A 105 1.81 8.70 -12.66
N LEU A 106 1.25 7.52 -12.40
CA LEU A 106 -0.19 7.29 -12.39
C LEU A 106 -0.87 8.10 -11.26
N ASN A 107 -0.31 8.12 -10.05
CA ASN A 107 -0.84 8.92 -8.94
C ASN A 107 -0.72 10.45 -9.17
N LEU A 108 0.29 10.92 -9.89
CA LEU A 108 0.43 12.33 -10.30
C LEU A 108 -0.67 12.75 -11.28
N ILE A 109 -0.99 11.90 -12.25
CA ILE A 109 -2.10 12.12 -13.19
C ILE A 109 -3.43 12.23 -12.42
N ASN A 110 -3.62 11.45 -11.37
CA ASN A 110 -4.85 11.45 -10.56
C ASN A 110 -5.09 12.74 -9.77
N ILE A 111 -4.01 13.43 -9.38
CA ILE A 111 -4.11 14.70 -8.65
C ILE A 111 -4.40 15.86 -9.62
N VAL A 112 -3.94 15.76 -10.87
CA VAL A 112 -4.14 16.79 -11.90
C VAL A 112 -5.50 16.64 -12.60
N ASP A 113 -5.99 15.41 -12.80
CA ASP A 113 -7.28 15.13 -13.43
C ASP A 113 -8.07 14.05 -12.67
N SER A 114 -8.59 14.44 -11.50
CA SER A 114 -9.35 13.57 -10.59
C SER A 114 -10.58 12.91 -11.23
N ARG A 115 -11.15 13.52 -12.28
CA ARG A 115 -12.37 13.02 -12.95
C ARG A 115 -12.12 11.80 -13.85
N ALA A 116 -10.94 11.73 -14.48
CA ALA A 116 -10.60 10.65 -15.41
C ALA A 116 -10.31 9.33 -14.69
N TYR A 117 -9.75 9.39 -13.48
CA TYR A 117 -9.40 8.18 -12.72
C TYR A 117 -10.55 7.64 -11.88
N ASP A 118 -11.40 8.52 -11.32
CA ASP A 118 -12.65 8.12 -10.67
C ASP A 118 -13.57 7.37 -11.65
N ALA A 119 -13.54 7.73 -12.94
CA ALA A 119 -14.25 7.04 -14.00
C ALA A 119 -13.63 5.68 -14.39
N ALA A 120 -12.30 5.52 -14.24
CA ALA A 120 -11.58 4.30 -14.63
C ALA A 120 -11.57 3.22 -13.53
N VAL A 121 -11.53 3.62 -12.25
CA VAL A 121 -11.41 2.70 -11.11
C VAL A 121 -12.74 2.59 -10.32
N GLY A 122 -13.69 3.51 -10.55
CA GLY A 122 -14.99 3.52 -9.87
C GLY A 122 -14.91 3.78 -8.36
N PHE A 123 -13.73 4.19 -7.87
CA PHE A 123 -13.42 4.31 -6.45
C PHE A 123 -12.52 5.52 -6.20
N SER A 124 -13.03 6.52 -5.47
CA SER A 124 -12.25 7.70 -5.10
C SER A 124 -11.59 7.47 -3.74
N LEU A 125 -10.25 7.45 -3.71
CA LEU A 125 -9.52 7.47 -2.43
C LEU A 125 -9.47 8.92 -1.90
N PRO A 126 -9.43 9.12 -0.58
CA PRO A 126 -9.23 10.44 0.01
C PRO A 126 -7.99 11.14 -0.52
N THR A 127 -8.09 12.43 -0.80
CA THR A 127 -6.97 13.27 -1.28
C THR A 127 -5.74 13.20 -0.38
N GLY A 128 -5.93 13.02 0.94
CA GLY A 128 -4.84 12.84 1.90
C GLY A 128 -4.00 11.57 1.70
N LEU A 129 -4.59 10.48 1.17
CA LEU A 129 -3.85 9.26 0.83
C LEU A 129 -3.00 9.46 -0.42
N TYR A 130 -3.47 10.23 -1.40
CA TYR A 130 -2.68 10.56 -2.58
C TYR A 130 -1.46 11.43 -2.23
N VAL A 131 -1.64 12.45 -1.39
CA VAL A 131 -0.53 13.33 -0.95
C VAL A 131 0.52 12.55 -0.14
N THR A 132 0.09 11.71 0.80
CA THR A 132 1.02 10.88 1.58
C THR A 132 1.75 9.86 0.69
N SER A 133 1.07 9.29 -0.31
CA SER A 133 1.72 8.40 -1.28
C SER A 133 2.83 9.09 -2.09
N LEU A 134 2.64 10.36 -2.48
CA LEU A 134 3.66 11.14 -3.21
C LEU A 134 4.86 11.48 -2.34
N ILE A 135 4.64 11.88 -1.09
CA ILE A 135 5.72 12.20 -0.14
C ILE A 135 6.57 10.97 0.12
N LEU A 136 5.94 9.80 0.29
CA LEU A 136 6.65 8.54 0.48
C LEU A 136 7.31 8.04 -0.80
N TRP A 137 6.81 8.40 -1.98
CA TRP A 137 7.38 7.94 -3.24
C TRP A 137 8.82 8.42 -3.47
N ILE A 138 9.12 9.69 -3.17
CA ILE A 138 10.44 10.30 -3.40
C ILE A 138 11.57 9.50 -2.72
N PRO A 139 11.53 9.22 -1.41
CA PRO A 139 12.55 8.41 -0.75
C PRO A 139 12.56 6.95 -1.25
N GLY A 140 11.41 6.38 -1.60
CA GLY A 140 11.33 5.03 -2.19
C GLY A 140 12.06 4.93 -3.55
N ALA A 141 11.84 5.90 -4.43
CA ALA A 141 12.51 5.99 -5.74
C ALA A 141 14.01 6.26 -5.60
N ALA A 142 14.42 7.14 -4.68
CA ALA A 142 15.83 7.37 -4.39
C ALA A 142 16.53 6.11 -3.88
N LEU A 143 15.88 5.35 -2.98
CA LEU A 143 16.37 4.06 -2.52
C LEU A 143 16.47 3.04 -3.66
N PHE A 144 15.46 2.96 -4.53
CA PHE A 144 15.49 2.10 -5.71
C PHE A 144 16.72 2.34 -6.59
N VAL A 145 16.96 3.60 -6.98
CA VAL A 145 18.12 3.98 -7.80
C VAL A 145 19.42 3.62 -7.10
N TRP A 146 19.53 3.90 -5.79
CA TRP A 146 20.71 3.52 -5.02
C TRP A 146 20.92 2.00 -4.99
N MET A 147 19.85 1.22 -4.82
CA MET A 147 19.92 -0.24 -4.86
C MET A 147 20.31 -0.79 -6.23
N LEU A 148 19.79 -0.21 -7.31
CA LEU A 148 20.14 -0.57 -8.67
C LEU A 148 21.63 -0.32 -8.96
N VAL A 149 22.13 0.88 -8.62
CA VAL A 149 23.55 1.24 -8.81
C VAL A 149 24.46 0.34 -7.99
N ALA A 150 24.07 0.02 -6.74
CA ALA A 150 24.84 -0.90 -5.90
C ALA A 150 24.86 -2.32 -6.47
N ALA A 151 23.73 -2.81 -7.00
CA ALA A 151 23.65 -4.12 -7.62
C ALA A 151 24.61 -4.24 -8.81
N ILE A 152 24.65 -3.23 -9.67
CA ILE A 152 25.51 -3.21 -10.88
C ILE A 152 26.99 -3.08 -10.51
N LYS A 153 27.34 -2.17 -9.60
CA LYS A 153 28.75 -1.85 -9.30
C LYS A 153 29.40 -2.75 -8.26
N ARG A 154 28.66 -3.24 -7.27
CA ARG A 154 29.21 -3.92 -6.08
C ARG A 154 28.55 -5.27 -5.79
N GLY A 155 27.52 -5.67 -6.54
CA GLY A 155 26.74 -6.87 -6.29
C GLY A 155 25.74 -6.72 -5.13
N PRO A 156 24.90 -7.75 -4.88
CA PRO A 156 23.85 -7.69 -3.88
C PRO A 156 24.42 -7.42 -2.48
N TRP A 157 23.83 -6.44 -1.79
CA TRP A 157 24.26 -5.95 -0.47
C TRP A 157 25.73 -5.47 -0.36
N ALA A 158 26.40 -5.21 -1.49
CA ALA A 158 27.83 -4.86 -1.53
C ALA A 158 28.73 -5.87 -0.81
N MET A 159 28.39 -7.17 -0.88
CA MET A 159 29.28 -8.22 -0.41
C MET A 159 30.55 -8.25 -1.27
N THR A 160 31.72 -8.36 -0.63
CA THR A 160 32.97 -8.65 -1.34
C THR A 160 32.78 -9.92 -2.16
N ARG A 161 33.17 -9.87 -3.44
CA ARG A 161 33.24 -11.10 -4.25
C ARG A 161 34.25 -12.00 -3.56
N VAL A 162 33.79 -13.15 -3.07
CA VAL A 162 34.69 -14.24 -2.70
C VAL A 162 35.21 -14.75 -4.05
N SER A 163 36.41 -14.33 -4.41
CA SER A 163 37.20 -14.90 -5.50
C SER A 163 37.68 -16.29 -5.11
#